data_AF-A0A061RKT7-F1
#
_entry.id   AF-A0A061RKT7-F1
#
_cell.length_a   1.000
_cell.length_b   1.000
_cell.length_c   1.000
_cell.angle_alpha   90.00
_cell.angle_beta   90.00
_cell.angle_gamma   90.00
#
_symmetry.space_group_name_H-M   'P 1'
#
loop_
_entity.id
_entity.type
_entity.pdbx_description
1 polymer ?
#
loop_
_entity_poly.entity_id
_entity_poly.type
_entity_poly.pdbx_seq_one_letter_code
_entity_poly.pdbx_strand_id
1 'polypeptide(L)'
;MDGLFTVAVEEGPENKAVLAYDGSGRLFACCRGGLLRYSDVRPNFLSNTGMSNNSSEKLDTTRLPSRTLKLSTVPDFSVNTLSFSCGGRYALAVGPRSDGSERHGVAVIDVHNTTKSRDGTEVAPVFAAAPQMFDNRPGLRPLQVAWHPTSGRHFGLLTSDNVWHLFDAKQPEQPEQSFELTTLRAQRHEWTGELGPRSRAEAFAFSRSSEGWDRFAVFFASTSGDVFLLCPIAPFGARYHRAAIQELLSASRGGRGERQTAEAWLLRAFPGAATQAEGSAFARLGVQPHSLENTCPALQGPLLWGDEGDPPEIASVRSMALLRWEALGQGTDPERDLSVHGCTALALSGAGGRVVTVLVAGTLQPKWEMAQPRRWTGDDGELLRTRCQALACTSTDKPLQLYPVDKMDMLGNVEDEYDDDDSEGVEHLVLMEDPAVADRFFACSSEAVVGVSLPWMASVARALHRGEGEEESSRPVSLPPARAVDMTDGQVSGRIAGACIVGDAAASA
;
A
#
# COMPACT_ATOMS: atom_id res chain seq x y z
N MET A 1 9.46 5.97 -21.31
CA MET A 1 10.09 7.06 -20.52
C MET A 1 9.48 6.94 -19.15
N ASP A 2 10.24 6.41 -18.20
CA ASP A 2 9.82 6.34 -16.80
C ASP A 2 10.51 7.51 -16.11
N GLY A 3 9.72 8.44 -15.61
CA GLY A 3 10.22 9.71 -15.11
C GLY A 3 9.65 9.98 -13.72
N LEU A 4 10.52 10.27 -12.77
CA LEU A 4 10.10 10.90 -11.53
C LEU A 4 9.76 12.37 -11.85
N PHE A 5 8.55 12.80 -11.50
CA PHE A 5 8.17 14.21 -11.60
C PHE A 5 8.23 14.82 -10.19
N THR A 6 9.10 15.81 -10.04
CA THR A 6 9.17 16.65 -8.85
C THR A 6 8.62 18.03 -9.18
N VAL A 7 7.89 18.64 -8.26
CA VAL A 7 7.58 20.08 -8.34
C VAL A 7 8.26 20.76 -7.16
N ALA A 8 9.20 21.63 -7.49
CA ALA A 8 9.75 22.61 -6.56
C ALA A 8 8.80 23.81 -6.49
N VAL A 9 8.56 24.35 -5.29
CA VAL A 9 7.80 25.58 -5.11
C VAL A 9 8.69 26.59 -4.39
N GLU A 10 8.68 27.84 -4.84
CA GLU A 10 9.30 28.97 -4.11
C GLU A 10 8.54 29.20 -2.78
N GLU A 11 9.31 29.51 -1.74
CA GLU A 11 8.95 29.43 -0.31
C GLU A 11 7.53 29.87 0.11
N GLY A 12 6.94 29.09 1.03
CA GLY A 12 5.81 29.46 1.87
C GLY A 12 5.26 28.23 2.63
N PRO A 13 5.04 28.27 3.95
CA PRO A 13 4.50 27.15 4.74
C PRO A 13 3.09 26.70 4.31
N GLU A 14 2.45 27.48 3.43
CA GLU A 14 1.07 27.34 2.99
C GLU A 14 0.89 26.70 1.59
N ASN A 15 1.98 26.34 0.90
CA ASN A 15 1.97 25.88 -0.50
C ASN A 15 2.58 24.47 -0.71
N LYS A 16 2.13 23.46 0.04
CA LYS A 16 2.37 22.06 -0.38
C LYS A 16 1.56 21.77 -1.64
N ALA A 17 2.23 21.74 -2.80
CA ALA A 17 1.62 21.29 -4.04
C ALA A 17 1.44 19.78 -4.00
N VAL A 18 0.20 19.32 -3.85
CA VAL A 18 -0.10 17.88 -3.85
C VAL A 18 -0.26 17.42 -5.29
N LEU A 19 0.70 16.61 -5.75
CA LEU A 19 0.69 15.98 -7.05
C LEU A 19 0.23 14.54 -6.97
N ALA A 20 -0.47 14.09 -8.00
CA ALA A 20 -0.76 12.67 -8.15
C ALA A 20 -0.90 12.29 -9.63
N TYR A 21 -0.43 11.11 -9.96
CA TYR A 21 -0.51 10.51 -11.29
C TYR A 21 -1.63 9.47 -11.31
N ASP A 22 -2.44 9.48 -12.36
CA ASP A 22 -3.62 8.63 -12.43
C ASP A 22 -3.37 7.23 -13.02
N GLY A 23 -2.13 6.90 -13.36
CA GLY A 23 -1.79 5.62 -14.00
C GLY A 23 -2.18 5.53 -15.47
N SER A 24 -2.92 6.50 -16.02
CA SER A 24 -3.42 6.51 -17.41
C SER A 24 -2.72 7.56 -18.29
N GLY A 25 -1.73 8.26 -17.74
CA GLY A 25 -0.97 9.27 -18.45
C GLY A 25 -1.31 10.71 -18.08
N ARG A 26 -2.08 10.97 -17.02
CA ARG A 26 -2.40 12.33 -16.57
C ARG A 26 -1.77 12.63 -15.21
N LEU A 27 -1.08 13.76 -15.14
CA LEU A 27 -0.56 14.31 -13.88
C LEU A 27 -1.53 15.37 -13.36
N PHE A 28 -1.97 15.22 -12.11
CA PHE A 28 -2.89 16.11 -11.44
C PHE A 28 -2.16 16.90 -10.35
N ALA A 29 -2.58 18.15 -10.17
CA ALA A 29 -2.20 19.01 -9.07
C ALA A 29 -3.47 19.53 -8.37
N CYS A 30 -3.57 19.32 -7.07
CA CYS A 30 -4.66 19.86 -6.28
C CYS A 30 -4.45 21.35 -6.01
N CYS A 31 -5.37 22.19 -6.48
CA CYS A 31 -5.34 23.64 -6.28
C CYS A 31 -6.34 24.05 -5.19
N ARG A 32 -6.09 25.19 -4.53
CA ARG A 32 -7.05 25.80 -3.59
C ARG A 32 -8.39 26.07 -4.29
N GLY A 33 -9.49 25.95 -3.54
CA GLY A 33 -10.84 26.26 -4.02
C GLY A 33 -11.57 25.12 -4.76
N GLY A 34 -11.12 23.87 -4.60
CA GLY A 34 -11.79 22.70 -5.17
C GLY A 34 -11.60 22.57 -6.68
N LEU A 35 -10.39 22.90 -7.16
CA LEU A 35 -9.99 22.75 -8.55
C LEU A 35 -8.84 21.73 -8.62
N LEU A 36 -8.98 20.75 -9.49
CA LEU A 36 -7.88 19.87 -9.90
C LEU A 36 -7.38 20.34 -11.26
N ARG A 37 -6.12 20.73 -11.34
CA ARG A 37 -5.47 21.00 -12.63
C ARG A 37 -4.79 19.72 -13.09
N TYR A 38 -4.90 19.41 -14.37
CA TYR A 38 -4.25 18.23 -14.93
C TYR A 38 -3.68 18.47 -16.31
N SER A 39 -2.62 17.73 -16.62
CA SER A 39 -1.95 17.75 -17.92
C SER A 39 -1.69 16.32 -18.38
N ASP A 40 -1.78 16.09 -19.69
CA ASP A 40 -1.37 14.82 -20.30
C ASP A 40 0.16 14.78 -20.35
N VAL A 41 0.73 13.71 -19.80
CA VAL A 41 2.18 13.50 -19.70
C VAL A 41 2.62 12.23 -20.44
N ARG A 42 1.78 11.67 -21.31
CA ARG A 42 2.14 10.48 -22.09
C ARG A 42 3.29 10.78 -23.05
N PRO A 43 4.24 9.84 -23.26
CA PRO A 43 5.39 10.05 -24.14
C PRO A 43 5.01 10.51 -25.56
N ASN A 44 3.94 9.95 -26.14
CA ASN A 44 3.45 10.31 -27.48
C ASN A 44 2.91 11.75 -27.56
N PHE A 45 2.46 12.31 -26.44
CA PHE A 45 1.99 13.69 -26.38
C PHE A 45 3.19 14.65 -26.30
N LEU A 46 4.24 14.26 -25.57
CA LEU A 46 5.50 15.01 -25.44
C LEU A 46 6.28 15.07 -26.77
N SER A 47 6.29 13.99 -27.56
CA SER A 47 6.91 13.99 -28.89
C SER A 47 6.19 14.89 -29.90
N ASN A 48 4.88 15.06 -29.75
CA ASN A 48 4.04 15.83 -30.69
C ASN A 48 4.02 17.33 -30.38
N THR A 49 4.43 17.75 -29.18
CA THR A 49 4.63 19.16 -28.81
C THR A 49 6.02 19.69 -29.23
N GLY A 50 6.82 18.89 -29.94
CA GLY A 50 8.16 19.28 -30.41
C GLY A 50 9.22 19.26 -29.32
N MET A 51 8.98 18.57 -28.20
CA MET A 51 9.97 18.38 -27.13
C MET A 51 10.85 17.17 -27.48
N SER A 52 12.15 17.40 -27.61
CA SER A 52 13.12 16.43 -28.15
C SER A 52 13.29 15.21 -27.24
N ASN A 53 13.49 14.04 -27.86
CA ASN A 53 13.67 12.73 -27.19
C ASN A 53 15.07 12.52 -26.60
N ASN A 54 15.85 13.58 -26.33
CA ASN A 54 17.17 13.40 -25.71
C ASN A 54 17.03 13.06 -24.23
N SER A 55 17.66 11.95 -23.83
CA SER A 55 17.52 11.23 -22.56
C SER A 55 18.05 11.94 -21.30
N SER A 56 18.09 13.28 -21.28
CA SER A 56 18.33 14.05 -20.05
C SER A 56 17.77 15.48 -20.10
N GLU A 57 16.89 15.82 -21.06
CA GLU A 57 16.36 17.19 -21.17
C GLU A 57 15.15 17.40 -20.24
N LYS A 58 15.31 18.35 -19.32
CA LYS A 58 14.28 18.86 -18.39
C LYS A 58 12.95 19.09 -19.13
N LEU A 59 11.89 18.40 -18.71
CA LEU A 59 10.55 18.70 -19.20
C LEU A 59 10.04 19.98 -18.52
N ASP A 60 10.02 21.08 -19.25
CA ASP A 60 9.46 22.36 -18.80
C ASP A 60 7.92 22.25 -18.68
N THR A 61 7.45 21.97 -17.46
CA THR A 61 6.02 21.79 -17.13
C THR A 61 5.19 23.06 -17.33
N THR A 62 5.82 24.24 -17.48
CA THR A 62 5.12 25.50 -17.76
C THR A 62 4.50 25.54 -19.15
N ARG A 63 4.89 24.63 -20.06
CA ARG A 63 4.41 24.55 -21.44
C ARG A 63 3.33 23.48 -21.68
N LEU A 64 3.01 22.66 -20.67
CA LEU A 64 1.99 21.62 -20.84
C LEU A 64 0.59 22.27 -20.85
N PRO A 65 -0.26 21.96 -21.85
CA PRO A 65 -1.62 22.46 -21.87
C PRO A 65 -2.39 21.90 -20.67
N SER A 66 -2.61 22.74 -19.66
CA SER A 66 -3.33 22.34 -18.45
C SER A 66 -4.85 22.46 -18.66
N ARG A 67 -5.58 21.43 -18.24
CA ARG A 67 -7.03 21.45 -18.10
C ARG A 67 -7.41 21.59 -16.64
N THR A 68 -8.64 22.01 -16.39
CA THR A 68 -9.18 22.17 -15.04
C THR A 68 -10.42 21.31 -14.88
N LEU A 69 -10.42 20.51 -13.84
CA LEU A 69 -11.55 19.74 -13.36
C LEU A 69 -12.07 20.37 -12.07
N LYS A 70 -13.32 20.82 -12.08
CA LYS A 70 -13.97 21.39 -10.90
C LYS A 70 -14.55 20.28 -10.04
N LEU A 71 -14.47 20.42 -8.73
CA LEU A 71 -15.12 19.51 -7.79
C LEU A 71 -16.58 19.94 -7.57
N SER A 72 -17.51 18.97 -7.53
CA SER A 72 -18.94 19.25 -7.28
C SER A 72 -19.16 19.89 -5.92
N THR A 73 -18.33 19.51 -4.95
CA THR A 73 -18.30 20.02 -3.59
C THR A 73 -16.85 20.37 -3.29
N VAL A 74 -16.59 21.60 -2.84
CA VAL A 74 -15.26 22.02 -2.43
C VAL A 74 -14.95 21.36 -1.09
N PRO A 75 -13.85 20.60 -0.95
CA PRO A 75 -13.41 20.08 0.33
C PRO A 75 -13.21 21.21 1.33
N ASP A 76 -13.74 21.05 2.54
CA ASP A 76 -13.57 22.00 3.65
C ASP A 76 -12.29 21.71 4.47
N PHE A 77 -11.35 20.98 3.86
CA PHE A 77 -10.06 20.62 4.42
C PHE A 77 -8.94 20.92 3.43
N SER A 78 -7.75 21.15 3.97
CA SER A 78 -6.54 21.41 3.20
C SER A 78 -5.95 20.09 2.73
N VAL A 79 -6.12 19.77 1.45
CA VAL A 79 -5.60 18.52 0.87
C VAL A 79 -4.08 18.50 0.99
N ASN A 80 -3.54 17.52 1.71
CA ASN A 80 -2.10 17.25 1.83
C ASN A 80 -1.68 15.92 1.20
N THR A 81 -2.64 15.04 0.91
CA THR A 81 -2.44 13.75 0.25
C THR A 81 -3.45 13.60 -0.88
N LEU A 82 -2.98 13.26 -2.08
CA LEU A 82 -3.78 12.93 -3.24
C LEU A 82 -3.24 11.64 -3.84
N SER A 83 -4.11 10.65 -4.09
CA SER A 83 -3.70 9.39 -4.73
C SER A 83 -4.80 8.85 -5.61
N PHE A 84 -4.46 8.28 -6.75
CA PHE A 84 -5.41 7.69 -7.68
C PHE A 84 -5.49 6.17 -7.55
N SER A 85 -6.68 5.63 -7.80
CA SER A 85 -6.91 4.20 -7.88
C SER A 85 -6.26 3.60 -9.12
N CYS A 86 -6.04 2.28 -9.13
CA CYS A 86 -5.53 1.62 -10.33
C CYS A 86 -6.50 1.87 -11.51
N GLY A 87 -5.98 2.43 -12.60
CA GLY A 87 -6.75 2.84 -13.77
C GLY A 87 -7.36 4.25 -13.71
N GLY A 88 -7.08 5.04 -12.67
CA GLY A 88 -7.33 6.48 -12.64
C GLY A 88 -8.77 6.91 -12.45
N ARG A 89 -9.67 5.97 -12.11
CA ARG A 89 -11.11 6.28 -11.99
C ARG A 89 -11.43 7.16 -10.79
N TYR A 90 -10.89 6.80 -9.63
CA TYR A 90 -11.13 7.49 -8.38
C TYR A 90 -9.85 8.12 -7.87
N ALA A 91 -9.96 9.28 -7.23
CA ALA A 91 -8.89 9.87 -6.44
C ALA A 91 -9.31 10.00 -4.98
N LEU A 92 -8.35 9.80 -4.07
CA LEU A 92 -8.50 10.05 -2.64
C LEU A 92 -7.80 11.35 -2.31
N ALA A 93 -8.51 12.25 -1.64
CA ALA A 93 -7.98 13.47 -1.07
C ALA A 93 -8.09 13.42 0.45
N VAL A 94 -7.00 13.69 1.16
CA VAL A 94 -6.94 13.66 2.64
C VAL A 94 -6.27 14.94 3.15
N GLY A 95 -6.70 15.41 4.32
CA GLY A 95 -5.96 16.44 5.06
C GLY A 95 -6.72 17.02 6.26
N PRO A 96 -6.10 17.95 7.01
CA PRO A 96 -6.72 18.61 8.17
C PRO A 96 -7.80 19.61 7.74
N ARG A 97 -8.84 19.78 8.56
CA ARG A 97 -9.92 20.76 8.29
C ARG A 97 -9.37 22.18 8.26
N SER A 98 -9.92 22.99 7.36
CA SER A 98 -9.46 24.36 7.14
C SER A 98 -10.00 25.36 8.19
N ASP A 99 -10.88 24.90 9.09
CA ASP A 99 -11.46 25.70 10.17
C ASP A 99 -10.57 25.79 11.42
N GLY A 100 -9.37 25.19 11.38
CA GLY A 100 -8.44 25.14 12.50
C GLY A 100 -8.81 24.15 13.60
N SER A 101 -9.83 23.31 13.39
CA SER A 101 -10.17 22.22 14.31
C SER A 101 -9.18 21.06 14.20
N GLU A 102 -9.06 20.24 15.25
CA GLU A 102 -8.27 18.99 15.24
C GLU A 102 -8.93 17.86 14.42
N ARG A 103 -9.81 18.21 13.48
CA ARG A 103 -10.54 17.26 12.64
C ARG A 103 -9.85 17.13 11.30
N HIS A 104 -10.08 15.99 10.68
CA HIS A 104 -9.56 15.68 9.35
C HIS A 104 -10.71 15.45 8.37
N GLY A 105 -10.39 15.54 7.09
CA GLY A 105 -11.29 15.19 6.00
C GLY A 105 -10.65 14.14 5.10
N VAL A 106 -11.49 13.22 4.64
CA VAL A 106 -11.17 12.24 3.60
C VAL A 106 -12.27 12.33 2.56
N ALA A 107 -11.92 12.45 1.29
CA ALA A 107 -12.88 12.51 0.21
C ALA A 107 -12.45 11.62 -0.96
N VAL A 108 -13.45 11.01 -1.59
CA VAL A 108 -13.33 10.29 -2.86
C VAL A 108 -13.84 11.18 -3.99
N ILE A 109 -13.06 11.30 -5.04
CA ILE A 109 -13.38 12.07 -6.25
C ILE A 109 -13.56 11.06 -7.40
N ASP A 110 -14.72 10.99 -8.05
CA ASP A 110 -14.91 10.16 -9.26
C ASP A 110 -14.54 11.00 -10.49
N VAL A 111 -13.31 10.78 -10.98
CA VAL A 111 -12.71 11.56 -12.08
C VAL A 111 -13.25 11.13 -13.44
N HIS A 112 -13.98 10.01 -13.53
CA HIS A 112 -14.57 9.54 -14.78
C HIS A 112 -16.05 9.90 -14.91
N ASN A 113 -16.78 10.02 -13.80
CA ASN A 113 -18.19 10.39 -13.80
C ASN A 113 -18.39 11.91 -13.86
N THR A 114 -17.65 12.59 -14.75
CA THR A 114 -17.69 14.05 -14.87
C THR A 114 -18.90 14.52 -15.66
N THR A 115 -19.52 15.60 -15.21
CA THR A 115 -20.56 16.33 -15.96
C THR A 115 -19.98 17.61 -16.55
N LYS A 116 -20.61 18.15 -17.60
CA LYS A 116 -20.24 19.47 -18.14
C LYS A 116 -21.18 20.54 -17.59
N SER A 117 -20.61 21.57 -16.98
CA SER A 117 -21.33 22.77 -16.56
C SER A 117 -21.75 23.61 -17.78
N ARG A 118 -22.62 24.60 -17.57
CA ARG A 118 -23.16 25.50 -18.62
C ARG A 118 -22.07 26.28 -19.38
N ASP A 119 -20.96 26.56 -18.71
CA ASP A 119 -19.76 27.21 -19.24
C ASP A 119 -18.79 26.22 -19.94
N GLY A 120 -19.16 24.93 -20.00
CA GLY A 120 -18.33 23.88 -20.61
C GLY A 120 -17.30 23.26 -19.67
N THR A 121 -17.19 23.73 -18.43
CA THR A 121 -16.24 23.22 -17.42
C THR A 121 -16.63 21.80 -16.97
N GLU A 122 -15.66 20.89 -16.91
CA GLU A 122 -15.85 19.54 -16.37
C GLU A 122 -15.99 19.58 -14.84
N VAL A 123 -16.99 18.89 -14.30
CA VAL A 123 -17.29 18.81 -12.87
C VAL A 123 -17.29 17.36 -12.42
N ALA A 124 -16.37 16.98 -11.52
CA ALA A 124 -16.29 15.66 -10.90
C ALA A 124 -17.09 15.61 -9.58
N PRO A 125 -17.89 14.55 -9.35
CA PRO A 125 -18.55 14.36 -8.07
C PRO A 125 -17.56 14.00 -6.96
N VAL A 126 -17.82 14.54 -5.78
CA VAL A 126 -17.02 14.34 -4.57
C VAL A 126 -17.90 13.75 -3.47
N PHE A 127 -17.40 12.70 -2.83
CA PHE A 127 -18.06 11.98 -1.74
C PHE A 127 -17.17 12.03 -0.51
N ALA A 128 -17.70 12.46 0.63
CA ALA A 128 -16.97 12.40 1.89
C ALA A 128 -16.84 10.95 2.34
N ALA A 129 -15.63 10.53 2.69
CA ALA A 129 -15.37 9.20 3.24
C ALA A 129 -15.42 9.26 4.76
N ALA A 130 -16.24 8.39 5.37
CA ALA A 130 -16.45 8.33 6.81
C ALA A 130 -16.67 9.70 7.50
N PRO A 131 -17.52 10.61 6.98
CA PRO A 131 -17.67 11.96 7.54
C PRO A 131 -18.02 11.93 9.03
N GLN A 132 -18.97 11.07 9.42
CA GLN A 132 -19.37 10.91 10.82
C GLN A 132 -18.23 10.42 11.72
N MET A 133 -17.28 9.64 11.20
CA MET A 133 -16.16 9.14 11.98
C MET A 133 -15.24 10.29 12.38
N PHE A 134 -14.91 11.18 11.44
CA PHE A 134 -14.00 12.30 11.67
C PHE A 134 -14.68 13.53 12.30
N ASP A 135 -15.95 13.77 11.99
CA ASP A 135 -16.72 14.88 12.57
C ASP A 135 -17.01 14.66 14.05
N ASN A 136 -17.28 13.41 14.46
CA ASN A 136 -17.63 13.07 15.84
C ASN A 136 -16.41 12.79 16.74
N ARG A 137 -15.20 12.73 16.16
CA ARG A 137 -13.98 12.37 16.89
C ARG A 137 -12.85 13.38 16.61
N PRO A 138 -12.90 14.58 17.21
CA PRO A 138 -11.75 15.48 17.21
C PRO A 138 -10.48 14.74 17.68
N GLY A 139 -9.36 14.97 17.01
CA GLY A 139 -8.09 14.27 17.30
C GLY A 139 -7.92 12.91 16.62
N LEU A 140 -8.95 12.34 15.98
CA LEU A 140 -8.77 11.16 15.13
C LEU A 140 -8.07 11.58 13.82
N ARG A 141 -6.88 11.02 13.58
CA ARG A 141 -6.06 11.36 12.42
C ARG A 141 -5.99 10.19 11.44
N PRO A 142 -6.19 10.41 10.13
CA PRO A 142 -5.78 9.47 9.11
C PRO A 142 -4.25 9.47 9.03
N LEU A 143 -3.64 8.29 9.13
CA LEU A 143 -2.18 8.11 9.15
C LEU A 143 -1.65 7.78 7.77
N GLN A 144 -2.32 6.84 7.10
CA GLN A 144 -1.98 6.41 5.76
C GLN A 144 -3.24 5.99 5.03
N VAL A 145 -3.26 6.25 3.73
CA VAL A 145 -4.23 5.71 2.78
C VAL A 145 -3.48 4.99 1.66
N ALA A 146 -4.05 3.91 1.16
CA ALA A 146 -3.50 3.20 0.00
C ALA A 146 -4.63 2.53 -0.79
N TRP A 147 -4.53 2.55 -2.11
CA TRP A 147 -5.46 1.83 -2.97
C TRP A 147 -5.11 0.34 -3.00
N HIS A 148 -6.14 -0.51 -3.04
CA HIS A 148 -5.94 -1.94 -3.20
C HIS A 148 -5.36 -2.24 -4.60
N PRO A 149 -4.25 -2.99 -4.73
CA PRO A 149 -3.47 -3.08 -5.96
C PRO A 149 -4.25 -3.68 -7.13
N THR A 150 -5.15 -4.62 -6.86
CA THR A 150 -5.96 -5.31 -7.88
C THR A 150 -7.40 -4.80 -7.95
N SER A 151 -7.74 -3.70 -7.25
CA SER A 151 -9.10 -3.17 -7.26
C SER A 151 -9.16 -1.65 -7.36
N GLY A 152 -9.58 -1.17 -8.52
CA GLY A 152 -9.64 0.26 -8.83
C GLY A 152 -10.74 1.04 -8.11
N ARG A 153 -11.36 0.48 -7.08
CA ARG A 153 -12.39 1.12 -6.26
C ARG A 153 -12.22 0.90 -4.75
N HIS A 154 -11.30 0.05 -4.30
CA HIS A 154 -11.16 -0.18 -2.86
C HIS A 154 -9.88 0.44 -2.33
N PHE A 155 -9.93 0.97 -1.12
CA PHE A 155 -8.78 1.55 -0.46
C PHE A 155 -8.77 1.24 1.02
N GLY A 156 -7.57 1.09 1.55
CA GLY A 156 -7.30 1.01 2.98
C GLY A 156 -7.08 2.39 3.58
N LEU A 157 -7.49 2.58 4.82
CA LEU A 157 -7.26 3.75 5.64
C LEU A 157 -6.85 3.29 7.05
N LEU A 158 -5.67 3.69 7.49
CA LEU A 158 -5.20 3.45 8.86
C LEU A 158 -5.40 4.74 9.68
N THR A 159 -6.03 4.62 10.85
CA THR A 159 -6.31 5.76 11.74
C THR A 159 -5.50 5.73 13.03
N SER A 160 -5.36 6.89 13.69
CA SER A 160 -4.54 7.07 14.90
C SER A 160 -4.98 6.23 16.10
N ASP A 161 -6.21 5.70 16.10
CA ASP A 161 -6.72 4.77 17.11
C ASP A 161 -6.37 3.30 16.84
N ASN A 162 -5.40 3.05 15.95
CA ASN A 162 -4.92 1.71 15.58
C ASN A 162 -6.00 0.84 14.93
N VAL A 163 -6.90 1.46 14.17
CA VAL A 163 -7.93 0.76 13.39
C VAL A 163 -7.59 0.86 11.91
N TRP A 164 -7.60 -0.28 11.23
CA TRP A 164 -7.47 -0.33 9.79
C TRP A 164 -8.83 -0.57 9.16
N HIS A 165 -9.18 0.30 8.22
CA HIS A 165 -10.47 0.33 7.54
C HIS A 165 -10.31 0.05 6.06
N LEU A 166 -11.18 -0.78 5.50
CA LEU A 166 -11.29 -1.02 4.07
C LEU A 166 -12.61 -0.43 3.57
N PHE A 167 -12.55 0.35 2.49
CA PHE A 167 -13.68 1.06 1.91
C PHE A 167 -13.91 0.68 0.44
N ASP A 168 -15.17 0.72 -0.01
CA ASP A 168 -15.54 0.86 -1.43
C ASP A 168 -15.74 2.35 -1.74
N ALA A 169 -14.98 2.88 -2.70
CA ALA A 169 -15.07 4.25 -3.19
C ALA A 169 -16.45 4.64 -3.74
N LYS A 170 -17.30 3.67 -4.09
CA LYS A 170 -18.69 3.94 -4.48
C LYS A 170 -19.61 4.25 -3.31
N GLN A 171 -19.27 3.79 -2.11
CA GLN A 171 -20.04 3.99 -0.88
C GLN A 171 -19.08 4.31 0.27
N PRO A 172 -18.33 5.43 0.18
CA PRO A 172 -17.23 5.70 1.09
C PRO A 172 -17.71 6.19 2.47
N GLU A 173 -19.01 6.41 2.67
CA GLU A 173 -19.57 6.95 3.91
C GLU A 173 -19.27 6.06 5.11
N GLN A 174 -19.13 4.74 4.90
CA GLN A 174 -18.82 3.76 5.94
C GLN A 174 -17.90 2.67 5.40
N PRO A 175 -16.92 2.18 6.19
CA PRO A 175 -16.04 1.10 5.76
C PRO A 175 -16.78 -0.22 5.63
N GLU A 176 -16.46 -1.01 4.61
CA GLU A 176 -17.00 -2.36 4.42
C GLU A 176 -16.41 -3.37 5.40
N GLN A 177 -15.13 -3.21 5.74
CA GLN A 177 -14.44 -4.04 6.72
C GLN A 177 -13.59 -3.13 7.63
N SER A 178 -13.50 -3.45 8.92
CA SER A 178 -12.67 -2.71 9.88
C SER A 178 -12.02 -3.67 10.87
N PHE A 179 -10.76 -3.42 11.17
CA PHE A 179 -9.94 -4.29 12.01
C PHE A 179 -9.24 -3.44 13.08
N GLU A 180 -9.64 -3.64 14.33
CA GLU A 180 -8.96 -3.04 15.48
C GLU A 180 -7.68 -3.82 15.74
N LEU A 181 -6.53 -3.22 15.41
CA LEU A 181 -5.24 -3.86 15.51
C LEU A 181 -4.83 -3.85 16.98
N THR A 182 -4.71 -5.02 17.59
CA THR A 182 -4.17 -5.13 18.96
C THR A 182 -2.77 -5.72 18.89
N THR A 183 -1.83 -4.85 18.61
CA THR A 183 -0.38 -5.05 18.61
C THR A 183 0.08 -5.22 20.07
N LEU A 184 -0.09 -6.43 20.62
CA LEU A 184 0.40 -6.74 21.97
C LEU A 184 1.94 -6.67 21.99
N ARG A 185 2.51 -5.55 22.44
CA ARG A 185 3.87 -5.53 23.00
C ARG A 185 3.78 -5.44 24.51
N ALA A 186 3.13 -6.42 25.13
CA ALA A 186 3.30 -6.66 26.56
C ALA A 186 4.54 -7.54 26.75
N GLN A 187 5.73 -7.08 26.33
CA GLN A 187 6.91 -7.55 27.03
C GLN A 187 6.76 -7.00 28.45
N ARG A 188 6.48 -7.90 29.41
CA ARG A 188 6.79 -7.60 30.80
C ARG A 188 8.28 -7.30 30.81
N HIS A 189 8.68 -6.10 31.19
CA HIS A 189 10.06 -5.89 31.59
C HIS A 189 10.36 -6.94 32.67
N GLU A 190 11.31 -7.85 32.41
CA GLU A 190 11.66 -8.98 33.29
C GLU A 190 12.00 -8.51 34.72
N TRP A 191 12.39 -7.24 34.86
CA TRP A 191 12.80 -6.65 36.14
C TRP A 191 11.71 -5.84 36.85
N THR A 192 10.75 -5.22 36.14
CA THR A 192 9.79 -4.28 36.75
C THR A 192 8.34 -4.80 36.73
N GLY A 193 8.01 -5.76 35.87
CA GLY A 193 6.63 -6.24 35.70
C GLY A 193 5.69 -5.20 35.06
N GLU A 194 6.21 -4.06 34.63
CA GLU A 194 5.45 -3.01 33.96
C GLU A 194 5.17 -3.39 32.50
N LEU A 195 3.98 -3.03 32.02
CA LEU A 195 3.61 -3.14 30.62
C LEU A 195 4.38 -2.06 29.85
N GLY A 196 5.24 -2.45 28.91
CA GLY A 196 5.85 -1.50 27.98
C GLY A 196 4.80 -0.68 27.19
N PRO A 197 5.19 0.45 26.60
CA PRO A 197 4.28 1.28 25.82
C PRO A 197 3.65 0.46 24.68
N ARG A 198 2.37 0.71 24.42
CA ARG A 198 1.64 0.02 23.35
C ARG A 198 2.24 0.43 22.02
N SER A 199 2.85 -0.52 21.33
CA SER A 199 3.22 -0.38 19.92
C SER A 199 1.96 -0.12 19.08
N ARG A 200 1.99 0.80 18.12
CA ARG A 200 0.86 1.12 17.23
C ARG A 200 1.31 1.03 15.77
N ALA A 201 0.45 0.54 14.89
CA ALA A 201 0.69 0.56 13.46
C ALA A 201 0.75 2.02 12.96
N GLU A 202 1.78 2.33 12.19
CA GLU A 202 1.98 3.64 11.55
C GLU A 202 1.89 3.55 10.04
N ALA A 203 2.30 2.40 9.48
CA ALA A 203 2.23 2.15 8.06
C ALA A 203 1.63 0.77 7.77
N PHE A 204 1.04 0.63 6.60
CA PHE A 204 0.55 -0.61 6.04
C PHE A 204 0.80 -0.69 4.53
N ALA A 205 0.85 -1.91 4.00
CA ALA A 205 0.96 -2.17 2.56
C ALA A 205 0.14 -3.41 2.20
N PHE A 206 -0.63 -3.31 1.12
CA PHE A 206 -1.27 -4.48 0.53
C PHE A 206 -0.21 -5.34 -0.15
N SER A 207 -0.32 -6.65 0.01
CA SER A 207 0.44 -7.56 -0.83
C SER A 207 0.06 -7.41 -2.30
N ARG A 208 1.09 -7.38 -3.15
CA ARG A 208 0.96 -7.35 -4.61
C ARG A 208 1.04 -8.73 -5.26
N SER A 209 1.32 -9.76 -4.45
CA SER A 209 1.46 -11.11 -4.97
C SER A 209 0.17 -11.61 -5.60
N SER A 210 0.32 -12.26 -6.74
CA SER A 210 -0.76 -13.00 -7.40
C SER A 210 -0.77 -14.48 -7.02
N GLU A 211 0.02 -14.90 -6.03
CA GLU A 211 0.17 -16.30 -5.61
C GLU A 211 -0.52 -16.58 -4.28
N GLY A 212 -0.97 -17.83 -4.13
CA GLY A 212 -1.39 -18.39 -2.85
C GLY A 212 -2.30 -17.48 -2.03
N TRP A 213 -2.04 -17.44 -0.72
CA TRP A 213 -2.72 -16.59 0.24
C TRP A 213 -2.15 -15.18 0.30
N ASP A 214 -0.91 -14.97 -0.16
CA ASP A 214 -0.27 -13.65 -0.23
C ASP A 214 -1.17 -12.63 -0.92
N ARG A 215 -1.99 -13.02 -1.91
CA ARG A 215 -2.96 -12.13 -2.57
C ARG A 215 -3.98 -11.44 -1.65
N PHE A 216 -4.15 -11.95 -0.42
CA PHE A 216 -5.11 -11.47 0.58
C PHE A 216 -4.42 -10.89 1.81
N ALA A 217 -3.11 -10.66 1.72
CA ALA A 217 -2.30 -10.20 2.83
C ALA A 217 -2.20 -8.67 2.90
N VAL A 218 -2.19 -8.14 4.12
CA VAL A 218 -1.84 -6.75 4.42
C VAL A 218 -0.76 -6.74 5.49
N PHE A 219 0.39 -6.15 5.18
CA PHE A 219 1.48 -5.94 6.13
C PHE A 219 1.26 -4.64 6.88
N PHE A 220 1.68 -4.60 8.15
CA PHE A 220 1.67 -3.42 9.00
C PHE A 220 3.05 -3.25 9.64
N ALA A 221 3.54 -2.02 9.71
CA ALA A 221 4.74 -1.68 10.46
C ALA A 221 4.36 -0.75 11.62
N SER A 222 4.92 -1.01 12.79
CA SER A 222 4.61 -0.26 14.00
C SER A 222 5.65 0.79 14.36
N THR A 223 5.30 1.71 15.25
CA THR A 223 6.21 2.70 15.84
C THR A 223 7.49 2.09 16.40
N SER A 224 7.44 0.83 16.85
CA SER A 224 8.57 0.13 17.46
C SER A 224 9.42 -0.68 16.48
N GLY A 225 9.17 -0.58 15.16
CA GLY A 225 9.87 -1.36 14.13
C GLY A 225 9.32 -2.77 13.93
N ASP A 226 8.30 -3.17 14.69
CA ASP A 226 7.69 -4.50 14.59
C ASP A 226 6.81 -4.57 13.33
N VAL A 227 6.92 -5.68 12.60
CA VAL A 227 6.08 -5.95 11.43
C VAL A 227 5.01 -6.98 11.78
N PHE A 228 3.79 -6.74 11.33
CA PHE A 228 2.65 -7.62 11.49
C PHE A 228 2.01 -7.93 10.14
N LEU A 229 1.22 -8.99 10.08
CA LEU A 229 0.51 -9.45 8.90
C LEU A 229 -0.95 -9.76 9.24
N LEU A 230 -1.88 -9.22 8.47
CA LEU A 230 -3.29 -9.62 8.51
C LEU A 230 -3.65 -10.38 7.23
N CYS A 231 -4.08 -11.63 7.36
CA CYS A 231 -4.49 -12.47 6.23
C CYS A 231 -5.49 -13.55 6.70
N PRO A 232 -6.65 -13.72 6.04
CA PRO A 232 -7.00 -13.18 4.72
C PRO A 232 -7.91 -11.93 4.75
N ILE A 233 -7.70 -11.02 3.80
CA ILE A 233 -8.49 -9.82 3.53
C ILE A 233 -8.90 -9.77 2.05
N ALA A 234 -10.19 -9.63 1.78
CA ALA A 234 -10.72 -9.56 0.42
C ALA A 234 -11.85 -8.49 0.34
N PRO A 235 -11.64 -7.39 -0.41
CA PRO A 235 -12.65 -6.34 -0.52
C PRO A 235 -13.93 -6.83 -1.21
N PHE A 236 -15.09 -6.35 -0.78
CA PHE A 236 -16.37 -6.83 -1.31
C PHE A 236 -16.52 -6.44 -2.79
N GLY A 237 -16.86 -7.40 -3.64
CA GLY A 237 -16.94 -7.27 -5.09
C GLY A 237 -15.60 -7.05 -5.82
N ALA A 238 -14.45 -7.09 -5.14
CA ALA A 238 -13.16 -7.25 -5.82
C ALA A 238 -13.14 -8.57 -6.62
N ARG A 239 -12.35 -8.63 -7.69
CA ARG A 239 -12.41 -9.75 -8.66
C ARG A 239 -11.08 -10.48 -8.75
N TYR A 240 -11.10 -11.79 -8.50
CA TYR A 240 -9.92 -12.67 -8.53
C TYR A 240 -10.06 -13.77 -9.58
N HIS A 241 -8.95 -14.26 -10.12
CA HIS A 241 -8.96 -15.36 -11.08
C HIS A 241 -9.54 -16.61 -10.45
N ARG A 242 -10.52 -17.22 -11.11
CA ARG A 242 -11.22 -18.42 -10.64
C ARG A 242 -10.24 -19.56 -10.35
N ALA A 243 -9.29 -19.81 -11.25
CA ALA A 243 -8.32 -20.89 -11.12
C ALA A 243 -7.54 -20.80 -9.80
N ALA A 244 -7.02 -19.62 -9.47
CA ALA A 244 -6.27 -19.41 -8.23
C ALA A 244 -7.14 -19.60 -6.96
N ILE A 245 -8.40 -19.19 -6.99
CA ILE A 245 -9.31 -19.43 -5.85
C ILE A 245 -9.62 -20.92 -5.72
N GLN A 246 -9.79 -21.63 -6.84
CA GLN A 246 -10.02 -23.07 -6.84
C GLN A 246 -8.80 -23.86 -6.34
N GLU A 247 -7.59 -23.40 -6.63
CA GLU A 247 -6.35 -23.97 -6.10
C GLU A 247 -6.30 -23.86 -4.57
N LEU A 248 -6.54 -22.67 -4.01
CA LEU A 248 -6.63 -22.45 -2.57
C LEU A 248 -7.72 -23.30 -1.91
N LEU A 249 -8.89 -23.40 -2.55
CA LEU A 249 -9.99 -24.22 -2.06
C LEU A 249 -9.60 -25.70 -2.06
N SER A 250 -8.95 -26.18 -3.12
CA SER A 250 -8.48 -27.56 -3.23
C SER A 250 -7.42 -27.89 -2.16
N ALA A 251 -6.50 -26.96 -1.89
CA ALA A 251 -5.49 -27.11 -0.84
C ALA A 251 -6.08 -27.10 0.59
N SER A 252 -7.25 -26.50 0.77
CA SER A 252 -7.93 -26.37 2.08
C SER A 252 -8.89 -27.53 2.37
N ARG A 253 -9.45 -28.15 1.33
CA ARG A 253 -10.50 -29.18 1.42
C ARG A 253 -10.12 -30.37 2.30
N GLY A 254 -11.06 -30.78 3.15
CA GLY A 254 -10.90 -31.96 4.00
C GLY A 254 -9.85 -31.80 5.11
N GLY A 255 -9.30 -30.59 5.29
CA GLY A 255 -8.41 -30.25 6.39
C GLY A 255 -9.15 -30.09 7.73
N ARG A 256 -8.37 -29.90 8.81
CA ARG A 256 -8.87 -29.57 10.15
C ARG A 256 -8.21 -28.28 10.64
N GLY A 257 -8.81 -27.65 11.65
CA GLY A 257 -8.28 -26.40 12.24
C GLY A 257 -8.26 -25.27 11.20
N GLU A 258 -7.10 -24.63 11.04
CA GLU A 258 -6.92 -23.49 10.12
C GLU A 258 -7.39 -23.78 8.70
N ARG A 259 -7.12 -24.98 8.17
CA ARG A 259 -7.54 -25.36 6.80
C ARG A 259 -9.06 -25.47 6.66
N GLN A 260 -9.76 -25.92 7.71
CA GLN A 260 -11.22 -25.95 7.72
C GLN A 260 -11.79 -24.53 7.74
N THR A 261 -11.21 -23.64 8.53
CA THR A 261 -11.59 -22.23 8.56
C THR A 261 -11.29 -21.54 7.22
N ALA A 262 -10.18 -21.90 6.58
CA ALA A 262 -9.80 -21.46 5.24
C ALA A 262 -10.84 -21.84 4.19
N GLU A 263 -11.25 -23.11 4.17
CA GLU A 263 -12.30 -23.61 3.28
C GLU A 263 -13.62 -22.85 3.50
N ALA A 264 -14.05 -22.70 4.76
CA ALA A 264 -15.27 -21.97 5.10
C ALA A 264 -15.20 -20.50 4.65
N TRP A 265 -14.06 -19.84 4.86
CA TRP A 265 -13.82 -18.46 4.41
C TRP A 265 -13.90 -18.34 2.89
N LEU A 266 -13.21 -19.22 2.16
CA LEU A 266 -13.20 -19.24 0.68
C LEU A 266 -14.60 -19.46 0.12
N LEU A 267 -15.37 -20.40 0.68
CA LEU A 267 -16.74 -20.67 0.23
C LEU A 267 -17.70 -19.51 0.54
N ARG A 268 -17.47 -18.77 1.62
CA ARG A 268 -18.29 -17.61 1.98
C ARG A 268 -17.95 -16.38 1.13
N ALA A 269 -16.66 -16.12 0.90
CA ALA A 269 -16.19 -15.01 0.08
C ALA A 269 -16.40 -15.27 -1.42
N PHE A 270 -16.28 -16.52 -1.86
CA PHE A 270 -16.36 -16.95 -3.25
C PHE A 270 -17.29 -18.15 -3.42
N PRO A 271 -18.61 -17.99 -3.22
CA PRO A 271 -19.56 -19.12 -3.33
C PRO A 271 -19.52 -19.79 -4.70
N GLY A 272 -19.21 -19.03 -5.75
CA GLY A 272 -19.02 -19.55 -7.11
C GLY A 272 -17.75 -20.39 -7.32
N ALA A 273 -16.85 -20.53 -6.34
CA ALA A 273 -15.62 -21.32 -6.47
C ALA A 273 -15.89 -22.83 -6.42
N ALA A 274 -16.94 -23.27 -5.72
CA ALA A 274 -17.28 -24.68 -5.57
C ALA A 274 -17.87 -25.32 -6.83
N THR A 275 -18.44 -24.51 -7.74
CA THR A 275 -19.00 -25.00 -8.99
C THR A 275 -17.90 -25.22 -10.03
N GLN A 276 -17.83 -26.44 -10.56
CA GLN A 276 -17.14 -26.73 -11.81
C GLN A 276 -17.99 -26.20 -12.95
N ALA A 277 -17.93 -24.89 -13.18
CA ALA A 277 -18.51 -24.33 -14.40
C ALA A 277 -17.58 -24.66 -15.58
N GLU A 278 -18.14 -25.25 -16.64
CA GLU A 278 -17.49 -25.29 -17.96
C GLU A 278 -17.30 -23.85 -18.41
N GLY A 279 -16.10 -23.30 -18.22
CA GLY A 279 -15.85 -21.89 -18.43
C GLY A 279 -14.38 -21.57 -18.39
N SER A 280 -13.98 -20.67 -19.30
CA SER A 280 -12.64 -20.15 -19.54
C SER A 280 -11.78 -20.02 -18.26
N ALA A 281 -10.52 -20.47 -18.33
CA ALA A 281 -9.51 -20.29 -17.29
C ALA A 281 -9.34 -18.81 -16.85
N PHE A 282 -9.76 -17.87 -17.70
CA PHE A 282 -9.73 -16.43 -17.45
C PHE A 282 -10.95 -15.89 -16.67
N ALA A 283 -11.91 -16.74 -16.29
CA ALA A 283 -13.06 -16.32 -15.51
C ALA A 283 -12.63 -15.71 -14.16
N ARG A 284 -13.27 -14.60 -13.77
CA ARG A 284 -13.01 -13.94 -12.48
C ARG A 284 -14.20 -14.04 -11.55
N LEU A 285 -13.96 -14.41 -10.30
CA LEU A 285 -14.94 -14.46 -9.22
C LEU A 285 -14.97 -13.14 -8.46
N GLY A 286 -16.17 -12.57 -8.28
CA GLY A 286 -16.38 -11.41 -7.42
C GLY A 286 -16.53 -11.85 -5.97
N VAL A 287 -15.78 -11.24 -5.06
CA VAL A 287 -15.92 -11.42 -3.62
C VAL A 287 -17.34 -11.03 -3.21
N GLN A 288 -18.02 -11.88 -2.45
CA GLN A 288 -19.30 -11.53 -1.83
C GLN A 288 -19.07 -10.92 -0.45
N PRO A 289 -19.98 -10.07 0.04
CA PRO A 289 -19.97 -9.68 1.44
C PRO A 289 -19.97 -10.92 2.35
N HIS A 290 -18.92 -11.03 3.16
CA HIS A 290 -18.64 -12.24 3.94
C HIS A 290 -18.19 -11.92 5.36
N SER A 291 -18.53 -12.84 6.26
CA SER A 291 -18.07 -12.90 7.64
C SER A 291 -18.29 -14.32 8.14
N LEU A 292 -17.33 -14.87 8.88
CA LEU A 292 -17.51 -16.13 9.60
C LEU A 292 -18.15 -15.85 10.95
N GLU A 293 -18.93 -16.79 11.49
CA GLU A 293 -19.76 -16.57 12.70
C GLU A 293 -18.95 -16.28 13.97
N ASN A 294 -17.90 -17.06 14.20
CA ASN A 294 -17.14 -17.06 15.45
C ASN A 294 -15.64 -16.89 15.22
N THR A 295 -15.24 -16.39 14.04
CA THR A 295 -13.84 -16.19 13.69
C THR A 295 -13.62 -14.92 12.89
N CYS A 296 -12.46 -14.28 13.13
CA CYS A 296 -11.94 -13.16 12.34
C CYS A 296 -10.51 -13.50 11.88
N PRO A 297 -10.01 -12.89 10.79
CA PRO A 297 -8.58 -12.89 10.50
C PRO A 297 -7.77 -12.40 11.72
N ALA A 298 -6.73 -13.14 12.08
CA ALA A 298 -5.85 -12.80 13.20
C ALA A 298 -4.70 -11.90 12.74
N LEU A 299 -4.23 -11.02 13.63
CA LEU A 299 -3.05 -10.22 13.39
C LEU A 299 -1.80 -11.07 13.69
N GLN A 300 -1.12 -11.56 12.66
CA GLN A 300 0.08 -12.37 12.82
C GLN A 300 1.26 -11.47 13.16
N GLY A 301 1.93 -11.71 14.28
CA GLY A 301 3.17 -11.06 14.63
C GLY A 301 3.31 -10.63 16.11
N PRO A 302 4.40 -9.93 16.47
CA PRO A 302 5.46 -9.46 15.57
C PRO A 302 6.12 -10.58 14.76
N LEU A 303 6.35 -10.37 13.47
CA LEU A 303 7.08 -11.33 12.63
C LEU A 303 8.52 -11.46 13.16
N LEU A 304 9.05 -12.68 13.14
CA LEU A 304 10.35 -12.96 13.73
C LEU A 304 11.48 -12.54 12.80
N TRP A 305 12.49 -11.91 13.36
CA TRP A 305 13.77 -11.71 12.70
C TRP A 305 14.51 -13.05 12.64
N GLY A 306 15.17 -13.34 11.50
CA GLY A 306 15.92 -14.58 11.33
C GLY A 306 17.10 -14.74 12.30
N ASP A 307 17.59 -15.97 12.46
CA ASP A 307 18.50 -16.40 13.55
C ASP A 307 19.90 -15.73 13.57
N GLU A 308 20.28 -14.93 12.57
CA GLU A 308 21.64 -14.36 12.44
C GLU A 308 21.74 -12.82 12.59
N GLY A 309 20.66 -12.11 12.95
CA GLY A 309 20.70 -10.65 13.08
C GLY A 309 19.85 -10.11 14.23
N ASP A 310 20.44 -9.18 15.00
CA ASP A 310 19.64 -8.31 15.86
C ASP A 310 18.60 -7.56 15.00
N PRO A 311 17.38 -7.34 15.50
CA PRO A 311 16.39 -6.52 14.81
C PRO A 311 17.03 -5.17 14.47
N PRO A 312 16.86 -4.66 13.24
CA PRO A 312 17.39 -3.36 12.88
C PRO A 312 16.74 -2.29 13.78
N GLU A 313 17.57 -1.45 14.40
CA GLU A 313 17.10 -0.29 15.13
C GLU A 313 16.49 0.73 14.17
N ILE A 314 15.16 0.64 14.02
CA ILE A 314 14.32 1.61 13.32
C ILE A 314 13.35 2.16 14.36
N ALA A 315 13.75 3.24 15.03
CA ALA A 315 12.87 3.95 15.93
C ALA A 315 11.79 4.69 15.13
N SER A 316 10.55 4.64 15.62
CA SER A 316 9.42 5.41 15.10
C SER A 316 9.22 5.23 13.59
N VAL A 317 8.90 4.01 13.13
CA VAL A 317 8.53 3.78 11.72
C VAL A 317 7.42 4.75 11.31
N ARG A 318 7.59 5.40 10.16
CA ARG A 318 6.63 6.36 9.57
C ARG A 318 6.18 5.96 8.17
N SER A 319 6.96 5.16 7.46
CA SER A 319 6.65 4.79 6.08
C SER A 319 7.14 3.39 5.76
N MET A 320 6.41 2.72 4.87
CA MET A 320 6.69 1.38 4.40
C MET A 320 6.39 1.28 2.90
N ALA A 321 7.25 0.57 2.17
CA ALA A 321 7.00 0.15 0.80
C ALA A 321 7.16 -1.37 0.70
N LEU A 322 6.27 -2.03 -0.04
CA LEU A 322 6.30 -3.47 -0.31
C LEU A 322 6.65 -3.71 -1.79
N LEU A 323 7.77 -4.37 -2.01
CA LEU A 323 8.26 -4.74 -3.34
C LEU A 323 8.04 -6.23 -3.56
N ARG A 324 7.64 -6.60 -4.78
CA ARG A 324 7.47 -7.99 -5.18
C ARG A 324 8.16 -8.19 -6.51
N TRP A 325 9.16 -9.07 -6.51
CA TRP A 325 9.83 -9.48 -7.74
C TRP A 325 9.34 -10.87 -8.12
N GLU A 326 9.05 -11.08 -9.40
CA GLU A 326 8.54 -12.32 -9.97
C GLU A 326 9.36 -12.70 -11.21
N ALA A 327 9.84 -13.95 -11.28
CA ALA A 327 10.47 -14.44 -12.50
C ALA A 327 9.37 -14.74 -13.52
N LEU A 328 9.43 -14.09 -14.67
CA LEU A 328 8.69 -14.57 -15.83
C LEU A 328 9.28 -15.92 -16.24
N GLY A 329 8.51 -17.00 -16.08
CA GLY A 329 8.88 -18.32 -16.60
C GLY A 329 9.11 -18.23 -18.10
N GLN A 330 10.24 -18.72 -18.60
CA GLN A 330 10.53 -18.80 -20.05
C GLN A 330 9.78 -19.96 -20.72
N GLY A 331 8.54 -20.23 -20.31
CA GLY A 331 7.71 -21.26 -20.89
C GLY A 331 7.13 -20.80 -22.24
N THR A 332 7.40 -21.56 -23.30
CA THR A 332 6.78 -21.35 -24.62
C THR A 332 5.31 -21.78 -24.69
N ASP A 333 4.73 -22.20 -23.56
CA ASP A 333 3.38 -22.78 -23.47
C ASP A 333 2.50 -21.96 -22.51
N PRO A 334 1.56 -21.14 -23.02
CA PRO A 334 0.75 -20.21 -22.21
C PRO A 334 -0.23 -20.90 -21.24
N GLU A 335 -0.36 -22.23 -21.30
CA GLU A 335 -1.30 -23.00 -20.48
C GLU A 335 -0.65 -23.81 -19.34
N ARG A 336 0.68 -23.97 -19.29
CA ARG A 336 1.31 -24.96 -18.39
C ARG A 336 2.54 -24.56 -17.60
N ASP A 337 3.06 -23.34 -17.70
CA ASP A 337 4.21 -22.92 -16.89
C ASP A 337 3.94 -21.61 -16.14
N LEU A 338 3.07 -21.72 -15.12
CA LEU A 338 2.68 -20.63 -14.21
C LEU A 338 3.42 -20.72 -12.86
N SER A 339 4.55 -21.46 -12.80
CA SER A 339 5.41 -21.45 -11.61
C SER A 339 6.20 -20.14 -11.56
N VAL A 340 5.51 -19.06 -11.20
CA VAL A 340 6.15 -17.80 -10.86
C VAL A 340 6.86 -18.02 -9.54
N HIS A 341 8.19 -18.04 -9.57
CA HIS A 341 8.98 -17.97 -8.35
C HIS A 341 9.30 -16.51 -8.10
N GLY A 342 8.76 -15.99 -7.00
CA GLY A 342 8.97 -14.61 -6.58
C GLY A 342 9.59 -14.50 -5.20
N CYS A 343 9.97 -13.27 -4.86
CA CYS A 343 10.31 -12.91 -3.48
C CYS A 343 9.69 -11.56 -3.13
N THR A 344 9.36 -11.40 -1.86
CA THR A 344 8.76 -10.18 -1.31
C THR A 344 9.78 -9.47 -0.45
N ALA A 345 9.94 -8.16 -0.66
CA ALA A 345 10.77 -7.30 0.15
C ALA A 345 9.95 -6.17 0.78
N LEU A 346 10.31 -5.79 1.99
CA LEU A 346 9.81 -4.62 2.70
C LEU A 346 10.92 -3.58 2.76
N ALA A 347 10.60 -2.33 2.47
CA ALA A 347 11.43 -1.19 2.83
C ALA A 347 10.73 -0.44 3.98
N LEU A 348 11.44 -0.20 5.06
CA LEU A 348 10.94 0.49 6.26
C LEU A 348 11.75 1.77 6.46
N SER A 349 11.06 2.88 6.75
CA SER A 349 11.69 4.13 7.15
C SER A 349 11.14 4.62 8.48
N GLY A 350 12.06 5.00 9.37
CA GLY A 350 11.75 5.59 10.68
C GLY A 350 12.14 7.06 10.81
N ALA A 351 12.18 7.53 12.06
CA ALA A 351 12.74 8.83 12.39
C ALA A 351 14.25 8.87 12.04
N GLY A 352 14.75 10.03 11.61
CA GLY A 352 16.17 10.20 11.25
C GLY A 352 16.53 9.81 9.81
N GLY A 353 15.57 9.48 8.95
CA GLY A 353 15.81 9.30 7.52
C GLY A 353 16.60 8.06 7.13
N ARG A 354 16.58 7.03 7.98
CA ARG A 354 17.15 5.71 7.69
C ARG A 354 16.14 4.82 7.00
N VAL A 355 16.58 4.10 5.97
CA VAL A 355 15.82 3.07 5.26
C VAL A 355 16.48 1.71 5.47
N VAL A 356 15.68 0.71 5.84
CA VAL A 356 16.11 -0.69 5.93
C VAL A 356 15.29 -1.52 4.97
N THR A 357 15.96 -2.38 4.20
CA THR A 357 15.32 -3.33 3.29
C THR A 357 15.36 -4.71 3.93
N VAL A 358 14.24 -5.42 3.85
CA VAL A 358 14.00 -6.68 4.56
C VAL A 358 13.41 -7.68 3.58
N LEU A 359 14.02 -8.84 3.46
CA LEU A 359 13.44 -9.99 2.75
C LEU A 359 12.41 -10.68 3.66
N VAL A 360 11.22 -10.91 3.12
CA VAL A 360 10.18 -11.71 3.78
C VAL A 360 10.32 -13.15 3.30
N ALA A 361 10.69 -14.05 4.21
CA ALA A 361 10.94 -15.45 3.91
C ALA A 361 9.85 -16.37 4.50
N GLY A 362 9.55 -17.45 3.78
CA GLY A 362 8.54 -18.44 4.14
C GLY A 362 7.29 -18.38 3.26
N THR A 363 6.37 -19.32 3.47
CA THR A 363 5.09 -19.37 2.75
C THR A 363 4.01 -18.74 3.62
N LEU A 364 3.38 -17.69 3.12
CA LEU A 364 2.30 -17.03 3.85
C LEU A 364 1.11 -17.98 3.99
N GLN A 365 0.59 -18.08 5.21
CA GLN A 365 -0.63 -18.82 5.50
C GLN A 365 -1.65 -17.89 6.15
N PRO A 366 -2.95 -18.11 5.89
CA PRO A 366 -4.00 -17.37 6.54
C PRO A 366 -4.10 -17.81 8.00
N LYS A 367 -4.49 -16.88 8.87
CA LYS A 367 -4.66 -17.13 10.29
C LYS A 367 -5.97 -16.55 10.78
N TRP A 368 -6.61 -17.28 11.68
CA TRP A 368 -7.86 -16.87 12.29
C TRP A 368 -7.76 -16.91 13.80
N GLU A 369 -8.56 -16.06 14.40
CA GLU A 369 -8.78 -16.01 15.83
C GLU A 369 -10.26 -16.23 16.13
N MET A 370 -10.53 -16.89 17.25
CA MET A 370 -11.87 -17.00 17.80
C MET A 370 -12.32 -15.62 18.28
N ALA A 371 -13.27 -15.04 17.57
CA ALA A 371 -13.76 -13.70 17.81
C ALA A 371 -15.24 -13.61 17.40
N GLN A 372 -15.94 -12.58 17.88
CA GLN A 372 -17.31 -12.32 17.45
C GLN A 372 -17.33 -11.04 16.60
N PRO A 373 -17.19 -11.15 15.26
CA PRO A 373 -17.26 -9.98 14.41
C PRO A 373 -18.60 -9.26 14.60
N ARG A 374 -18.56 -7.94 14.74
CA ARG A 374 -19.76 -7.12 14.63
C ARG A 374 -20.15 -7.05 13.16
N ARG A 375 -21.43 -7.29 12.89
CA ARG A 375 -21.99 -7.32 11.53
C ARG A 375 -23.13 -6.33 11.44
N TRP A 376 -23.21 -5.66 10.30
CA TRP A 376 -24.33 -4.82 9.94
C TRP A 376 -24.96 -5.40 8.68
N THR A 377 -26.27 -5.64 8.73
CA THR A 377 -27.03 -6.18 7.61
C THR A 377 -28.03 -5.18 7.08
N GLY A 378 -28.36 -5.29 5.79
CA GLY A 378 -29.47 -4.57 5.17
C GLY A 378 -30.82 -5.14 5.60
N ASP A 379 -31.89 -4.52 5.10
CA ASP A 379 -33.28 -4.92 5.39
C ASP A 379 -33.61 -6.32 4.87
N ASP A 380 -32.90 -6.78 3.84
CA ASP A 380 -33.00 -8.10 3.23
C ASP A 380 -32.11 -9.16 3.90
N GLY A 381 -31.35 -8.77 4.95
CA GLY A 381 -30.40 -9.63 5.63
C GLY A 381 -29.04 -9.77 4.92
N GLU A 382 -28.81 -9.04 3.82
CA GLU A 382 -27.50 -8.95 3.19
C GLU A 382 -26.47 -8.39 4.18
N LEU A 383 -25.31 -9.03 4.30
CA LEU A 383 -24.20 -8.46 5.06
C LEU A 383 -23.68 -7.22 4.33
N LEU A 384 -23.72 -6.06 4.97
CA LEU A 384 -23.19 -4.84 4.39
C LEU A 384 -21.76 -4.62 4.86
N ARG A 385 -21.49 -4.80 6.16
CA ARG A 385 -20.22 -4.38 6.79
C ARG A 385 -19.83 -5.25 7.96
N THR A 386 -18.53 -5.28 8.25
CA THR A 386 -17.96 -6.05 9.36
C THR A 386 -16.95 -5.24 10.16
N ARG A 387 -16.86 -5.53 11.45
CA ARG A 387 -15.81 -5.01 12.34
C ARG A 387 -15.29 -6.13 13.22
N CYS A 388 -13.98 -6.34 13.16
CA CYS A 388 -13.26 -7.36 13.90
C CYS A 388 -12.27 -6.70 14.87
N GLN A 389 -12.04 -7.36 15.99
CA GLN A 389 -10.84 -7.14 16.79
C GLN A 389 -9.80 -8.15 16.31
N ALA A 390 -8.64 -7.68 15.86
CA ALA A 390 -7.56 -8.52 15.37
C ALA A 390 -6.45 -8.54 16.42
N LEU A 391 -6.43 -9.57 17.26
CA LEU A 391 -5.41 -9.70 18.30
C LEU A 391 -4.13 -10.29 17.70
N ALA A 392 -2.99 -9.79 18.20
CA ALA A 392 -1.68 -10.29 17.81
C ALA A 392 -1.49 -11.76 18.22
N CYS A 393 -1.08 -12.62 17.28
CA CYS A 393 -0.76 -14.01 17.52
C CYS A 393 0.65 -14.37 16.98
N THR A 394 1.44 -15.07 17.79
CA THR A 394 2.82 -15.47 17.49
C THR A 394 2.97 -16.96 17.17
N SER A 395 1.93 -17.76 17.41
CA SER A 395 1.96 -19.22 17.30
C SER A 395 1.69 -19.69 15.86
N THR A 396 2.76 -19.81 15.09
CA THR A 396 2.74 -20.56 13.84
C THR A 396 3.89 -21.57 13.86
N ASP A 397 3.64 -22.81 13.43
CA ASP A 397 4.67 -23.86 13.38
C ASP A 397 5.81 -23.52 12.40
N LYS A 398 5.58 -22.56 11.48
CA LYS A 398 6.54 -21.98 10.54
C LYS A 398 6.18 -20.51 10.26
N PRO A 399 6.60 -19.55 11.11
CA PRO A 399 6.29 -18.14 10.89
C PRO A 399 7.02 -17.62 9.65
N LEU A 400 6.42 -16.61 9.03
CA LEU A 400 7.20 -15.76 8.13
C LEU A 400 8.34 -15.13 8.93
N GLN A 401 9.51 -15.12 8.33
CA GLN A 401 10.71 -14.56 8.92
C GLN A 401 11.19 -13.35 8.13
N LEU A 402 11.84 -12.44 8.84
CA LEU A 402 12.37 -11.20 8.32
C LEU A 402 13.90 -11.25 8.33
N TYR A 403 14.49 -11.01 7.17
CA TYR A 403 15.94 -10.96 6.99
C TYR A 403 16.34 -9.57 6.52
N PRO A 404 16.95 -8.73 7.38
CA PRO A 404 17.47 -7.44 6.94
C PRO A 404 18.57 -7.66 5.90
N VAL A 405 18.49 -6.98 4.76
CA VAL A 405 19.43 -7.13 3.64
C VAL A 405 20.31 -5.89 3.50
N ASP A 406 19.72 -4.69 3.43
CA ASP A 406 20.45 -3.43 3.35
C ASP A 406 19.96 -2.42 4.39
N LYS A 407 20.87 -1.54 4.79
CA LYS A 407 20.62 -0.36 5.64
C LYS A 407 21.24 0.85 4.95
N MET A 408 20.44 1.91 4.77
CA MET A 408 20.84 3.12 4.07
C MET A 408 20.43 4.34 4.89
N ASP A 409 21.40 5.20 5.22
CA ASP A 409 21.13 6.50 5.85
C ASP A 409 20.96 7.55 4.74
N MET A 410 19.75 8.10 4.57
CA MET A 410 19.41 8.99 3.46
C MET A 410 19.32 10.46 3.86
N LEU A 411 19.09 10.74 5.14
CA LEU A 411 19.21 12.08 5.72
C LEU A 411 20.47 12.08 6.60
N GLY A 412 21.24 13.16 6.59
CA GLY A 412 22.45 13.26 7.41
C GLY A 412 22.11 13.06 8.90
N ASN A 413 22.99 12.37 9.65
CA ASN A 413 22.79 12.04 11.07
C ASN A 413 22.26 13.25 11.86
N VAL A 414 21.00 13.17 12.29
CA VAL A 414 20.50 13.97 13.40
C VAL A 414 20.97 13.24 14.65
N GLU A 415 21.90 13.83 15.41
CA GLU A 415 22.37 13.25 16.66
C GLU A 415 21.19 12.97 17.59
N ASP A 416 21.21 11.78 18.22
CA ASP A 416 20.13 11.12 18.94
C ASP A 416 19.71 11.85 20.25
N GLU A 417 19.17 13.07 20.18
CA GLU A 417 18.41 13.67 21.29
C GLU A 417 16.92 13.29 21.15
N TYR A 418 16.57 12.06 21.54
CA TYR A 418 15.19 11.58 21.56
C TYR A 418 14.56 11.82 22.95
N ASP A 419 13.71 12.83 23.08
CA ASP A 419 12.67 12.89 24.11
C ASP A 419 11.36 12.32 23.52
N ASP A 420 10.81 11.34 24.21
CA ASP A 420 9.93 10.28 23.67
C ASP A 420 8.46 10.65 23.38
N ASP A 421 8.05 11.92 23.42
CA ASP A 421 6.60 12.22 23.33
C ASP A 421 6.15 13.28 22.32
N ASP A 422 7.02 14.15 21.77
CA ASP A 422 6.57 15.23 20.87
C ASP A 422 7.56 15.53 19.72
N SER A 423 7.88 14.52 18.89
CA SER A 423 8.70 14.71 17.69
C SER A 423 7.95 15.41 16.53
N GLU A 424 7.12 16.42 16.81
CA GLU A 424 6.48 17.28 15.81
C GLU A 424 7.54 18.19 15.18
N GLY A 425 8.30 17.66 14.21
CA GLY A 425 9.31 18.44 13.49
C GLY A 425 10.44 17.64 12.87
N VAL A 426 10.60 16.36 13.22
CA VAL A 426 11.64 15.50 12.63
C VAL A 426 11.24 15.15 11.20
N GLU A 427 12.11 15.48 10.26
CA GLU A 427 11.94 15.13 8.86
C GLU A 427 11.92 13.60 8.71
N HIS A 428 10.92 13.09 7.98
CA HIS A 428 10.75 11.68 7.72
C HIS A 428 10.65 11.44 6.22
N LEU A 429 11.10 10.25 5.80
CA LEU A 429 10.98 9.84 4.41
C LEU A 429 9.60 9.26 4.16
N VAL A 430 9.02 9.66 3.03
CA VAL A 430 7.88 8.98 2.43
C VAL A 430 8.43 8.01 1.39
N LEU A 431 8.19 6.72 1.61
CA LEU A 431 8.53 5.67 0.67
C LEU A 431 7.40 5.50 -0.35
N MET A 432 7.76 5.48 -1.63
CA MET A 432 6.83 5.30 -2.74
C MET A 432 7.29 4.15 -3.63
N GLU A 433 6.47 3.12 -3.75
CA GLU A 433 6.72 1.98 -4.62
C GLU A 433 6.70 2.42 -6.09
N ASP A 434 7.65 1.95 -6.90
CA ASP A 434 7.61 2.15 -8.34
C ASP A 434 6.61 1.17 -8.98
N PRO A 435 5.54 1.64 -9.64
CA PRO A 435 4.58 0.74 -10.29
C PRO A 435 5.13 0.09 -11.57
N ALA A 436 6.19 0.63 -12.18
CA ALA A 436 6.77 0.13 -13.43
C ALA A 436 7.97 -0.79 -13.20
N VAL A 437 8.63 -0.71 -12.04
CA VAL A 437 9.86 -1.46 -11.74
C VAL A 437 9.74 -2.18 -10.40
N ALA A 438 9.59 -3.49 -10.46
CA ALA A 438 9.28 -4.38 -9.34
C ALA A 438 10.29 -4.36 -8.17
N ASP A 439 11.56 -4.05 -8.44
CA ASP A 439 12.66 -3.99 -7.47
C ASP A 439 13.11 -2.56 -7.17
N ARG A 440 12.28 -1.55 -7.47
CA ARG A 440 12.58 -0.14 -7.23
C ARG A 440 11.51 0.55 -6.38
N PHE A 441 11.97 1.44 -5.51
CA PHE A 441 11.13 2.42 -4.81
C PHE A 441 11.85 3.76 -4.73
N PHE A 442 11.13 4.80 -4.29
CA PHE A 442 11.68 6.12 -4.07
C PHE A 442 11.51 6.51 -2.61
N ALA A 443 12.55 7.09 -2.01
CA ALA A 443 12.51 7.72 -0.70
C ALA A 443 12.47 9.23 -0.89
N CYS A 444 11.41 9.88 -0.41
CA CYS A 444 11.21 11.32 -0.57
C CYS A 444 11.26 12.03 0.77
N SER A 445 12.07 13.08 0.86
CA SER A 445 12.03 14.06 1.93
C SER A 445 11.59 15.42 1.39
N SER A 446 11.61 16.45 2.23
CA SER A 446 11.43 17.83 1.78
C SER A 446 12.67 18.39 1.08
N GLU A 447 13.79 17.69 1.12
CA GLU A 447 15.09 18.14 0.57
C GLU A 447 15.55 17.32 -0.64
N ALA A 448 15.27 16.02 -0.65
CA ALA A 448 15.78 15.11 -1.67
C ALA A 448 14.74 14.05 -2.08
N VAL A 449 14.89 13.54 -3.30
CA VAL A 449 14.26 12.29 -3.72
C VAL A 449 15.35 11.33 -4.16
N VAL A 450 15.39 10.16 -3.52
CA VAL A 450 16.37 9.13 -3.81
C VAL A 450 15.66 7.93 -4.42
N GLY A 451 16.05 7.54 -5.63
CA GLY A 451 15.63 6.28 -6.24
C GLY A 451 16.47 5.12 -5.72
N VAL A 452 15.83 4.08 -5.20
CA VAL A 452 16.49 2.91 -4.61
C VAL A 452 16.12 1.65 -5.38
N SER A 453 17.12 0.94 -5.90
CA SER A 453 16.95 -0.35 -6.60
C SER A 453 17.54 -1.50 -5.78
N LEU A 454 16.86 -2.65 -5.79
CA LEU A 454 17.16 -3.85 -5.01
C LEU A 454 17.56 -5.03 -5.91
N PRO A 455 18.74 -5.00 -6.56
CA PRO A 455 19.16 -6.02 -7.52
C PRO A 455 19.28 -7.43 -6.92
N TRP A 456 19.37 -7.54 -5.59
CA TRP A 456 19.39 -8.81 -4.90
C TRP A 456 18.06 -9.56 -4.99
N MET A 457 16.92 -8.89 -5.16
CA MET A 457 15.61 -9.55 -5.28
C MET A 457 15.58 -10.54 -6.44
N ALA A 458 16.06 -10.10 -7.60
CA ALA A 458 16.21 -10.97 -8.77
C ALA A 458 17.19 -12.13 -8.53
N SER A 459 18.22 -11.92 -7.71
CA SER A 459 19.21 -12.96 -7.38
C SER A 459 18.62 -14.01 -6.44
N VAL A 460 17.88 -13.57 -5.42
CA VAL A 460 17.15 -14.44 -4.48
C VAL A 460 16.12 -15.28 -5.21
N ALA A 461 15.27 -14.66 -6.03
CA ALA A 461 14.23 -15.40 -6.73
C ALA A 461 14.78 -16.42 -7.75
N ARG A 462 15.89 -16.09 -8.45
CA ARG A 462 16.59 -17.08 -9.30
C ARG A 462 17.19 -18.23 -8.48
N ALA A 463 17.70 -17.96 -7.28
CA ALA A 463 18.22 -19.00 -6.40
C ALA A 463 17.11 -19.94 -5.94
N LEU A 464 15.93 -19.40 -5.59
CA LEU A 464 14.75 -20.19 -5.23
C LEU A 464 14.27 -21.10 -6.39
N HIS A 465 14.42 -20.66 -7.65
CA HIS A 465 14.03 -21.46 -8.81
C HIS A 465 14.97 -22.65 -9.10
N ARG A 466 16.26 -22.56 -8.73
CA ARG A 466 17.25 -23.63 -9.00
C ARG A 466 17.11 -24.86 -8.08
N GLY A 467 16.24 -24.79 -7.08
CA GLY A 467 16.24 -25.66 -5.90
C GLY A 467 15.36 -26.92 -5.94
N GLU A 468 15.27 -27.66 -7.04
CA GLU A 468 14.66 -29.02 -7.01
C GLU A 468 15.50 -30.15 -7.64
N GLY A 469 16.75 -29.91 -8.08
CA GLY A 469 17.55 -31.00 -8.66
C GLY A 469 19.05 -30.78 -8.90
N GLU A 470 19.60 -29.61 -8.60
CA GLU A 470 21.04 -29.36 -8.75
C GLU A 470 21.72 -29.46 -7.37
N GLU A 471 22.85 -30.18 -7.30
CA GLU A 471 23.65 -30.33 -6.07
C GLU A 471 23.87 -28.96 -5.42
N GLU A 472 23.42 -28.88 -4.17
CA GLU A 472 23.48 -27.70 -3.30
C GLU A 472 24.94 -27.22 -3.23
N SER A 473 25.32 -26.27 -4.09
CA SER A 473 26.66 -25.72 -4.06
C SER A 473 26.77 -24.97 -2.74
N SER A 474 27.60 -25.47 -1.83
CA SER A 474 27.83 -24.96 -0.47
C SER A 474 28.49 -23.58 -0.40
N ARG A 475 28.42 -22.79 -1.49
CA ARG A 475 28.95 -21.44 -1.53
C ARG A 475 27.84 -20.45 -1.19
N PRO A 476 28.02 -19.57 -0.18
CA PRO A 476 27.07 -18.52 0.11
C PRO A 476 26.87 -17.64 -1.13
N VAL A 477 25.61 -17.40 -1.49
CA VAL A 477 25.25 -16.50 -2.59
C VAL A 477 25.54 -15.08 -2.13
N SER A 478 26.57 -14.44 -2.68
CA SER A 478 26.80 -13.01 -2.46
C SER A 478 25.67 -12.22 -3.11
N LEU A 479 24.84 -11.57 -2.29
CA LEU A 479 23.78 -10.71 -2.78
C LEU A 479 24.36 -9.35 -3.22
N PRO A 480 23.99 -8.82 -4.40
CA PRO A 480 24.41 -7.48 -4.80
C PRO A 480 23.72 -6.43 -3.90
N PRO A 481 24.44 -5.41 -3.41
CA PRO A 481 23.87 -4.42 -2.51
C PRO A 481 22.82 -3.55 -3.20
N ALA A 482 21.94 -2.95 -2.40
CA ALA A 482 21.03 -1.91 -2.88
C ALA A 482 21.81 -0.75 -3.54
N ARG A 483 21.17 -0.11 -4.52
CA ARG A 483 21.71 1.06 -5.22
C ARG A 483 20.80 2.25 -4.99
N ALA A 484 21.34 3.31 -4.38
CA ALA A 484 20.67 4.58 -4.19
C ALA A 484 21.20 5.60 -5.20
N VAL A 485 20.30 6.32 -5.85
CA VAL A 485 20.61 7.39 -6.80
C VAL A 485 19.82 8.63 -6.39
N ASP A 486 20.54 9.71 -6.09
CA ASP A 486 19.92 11.02 -5.85
C ASP A 486 19.31 11.53 -7.17
N MET A 487 18.00 11.74 -7.15
CA MET A 487 17.23 12.21 -8.31
C MET A 487 17.11 13.74 -8.35
N THR A 488 17.58 14.43 -7.31
CA THR A 488 17.49 15.89 -7.17
C THR A 488 18.76 16.64 -7.52
N ASP A 489 19.88 15.95 -7.66
CA ASP A 489 21.18 16.57 -7.98
C ASP A 489 21.10 17.41 -9.27
N GLY A 490 21.31 18.73 -9.12
CA GLY A 490 21.24 19.73 -10.19
C GLY A 490 19.85 20.12 -10.71
N GLN A 491 18.75 19.61 -10.12
CA GLN A 491 17.38 19.75 -10.65
C GLN A 491 16.49 20.71 -9.86
N VAL A 492 16.65 20.81 -8.53
CA VAL A 492 15.73 21.54 -7.64
C VAL A 492 16.48 22.57 -6.80
N SER A 493 16.13 23.85 -6.94
CA SER A 493 16.55 24.91 -6.01
C SER A 493 15.42 25.19 -5.02
N GLY A 494 15.46 24.59 -3.82
CA GLY A 494 14.47 24.80 -2.76
C GLY A 494 13.90 23.50 -2.19
N ARG A 495 12.92 23.62 -1.27
CA ARG A 495 12.25 22.46 -0.67
C ARG A 495 11.24 21.82 -1.64
N ILE A 496 11.18 20.49 -1.63
CA ILE A 496 10.27 19.68 -2.42
C ILE A 496 8.88 19.72 -1.77
N ALA A 497 7.93 20.31 -2.48
CA ALA A 497 6.55 20.44 -1.99
C ALA A 497 5.71 19.18 -2.23
N GLY A 498 6.11 18.37 -3.22
CA GLY A 498 5.51 17.10 -3.58
C GLY A 498 6.29 16.39 -4.67
N ALA A 499 6.31 15.06 -4.62
CA ALA A 499 6.90 14.20 -5.64
C ALA A 499 5.86 13.18 -6.10
N CYS A 500 5.87 12.82 -7.38
CA CYS A 500 5.00 11.82 -7.93
C CYS A 500 5.72 10.98 -8.98
N ILE A 501 5.56 9.66 -8.90
CA ILE A 501 6.13 8.73 -9.88
C ILE A 501 5.21 8.69 -11.09
N VAL A 502 5.76 8.96 -12.28
CA VAL A 502 5.05 8.80 -13.56
C VAL A 502 5.72 7.67 -14.32
N GLY A 503 4.96 6.60 -14.51
CA GLY A 503 5.37 5.41 -15.25
C GLY A 503 4.17 4.73 -15.86
N ASP A 504 4.40 3.99 -16.95
CA ASP A 504 3.34 3.18 -17.55
C ASP A 504 3.32 1.80 -16.89
N ALA A 505 2.45 1.61 -15.89
CA ALA A 505 2.25 0.30 -15.27
C ALA A 505 1.72 -0.75 -16.28
N ALA A 506 1.13 -0.32 -17.40
CA ALA A 506 0.66 -1.21 -18.46
C ALA A 506 1.77 -1.59 -19.45
N ALA A 507 2.95 -0.97 -19.40
CA ALA A 507 4.09 -1.35 -20.22
C ALA A 507 4.88 -2.56 -19.67
N SER A 508 4.61 -2.96 -18.43
CA SER A 508 5.31 -4.03 -17.70
C SER A 508 4.45 -5.28 -17.41
N ALA A 509 3.26 -5.40 -18.02
CA ALA A 509 2.36 -6.54 -17.86
C ALA A 509 2.26 -7.42 -19.12
#